data_AF-A0AA97AYG9-F1
#
_entry.id   AF-A0AA97AYG9-F1
#
_cell.length_a   1.000
_cell.length_b   1.000
_cell.length_c   1.000
_cell.angle_alpha   90.00
_cell.angle_beta   90.00
_cell.angle_gamma   90.00
#
_symmetry.space_group_name_H-M   'P 1'
#
loop_
_entity.id
_entity.type
_entity.pdbx_description
1 polymer ?
#
loop_
_entity_poly.entity_id
_entity_poly.type
_entity_poly.pdbx_seq_one_letter_code
_entity_poly.pdbx_strand_id
1 'polypeptide(L)'
;MIALPSVRMRDGICESNIVWEYPHTTIPRHLRDVVVTEYGAVDLRGKTDRDVMVAMLSICDTRFQAVLLEQAKHAGKIEKSFSIPESFNKNTPEHLASVFNDEKCLAELPHYPLGTDFSDEEALLAVALQHLRSADKSWWKVLANIFKGRRVWHDKSSSADYIQRCLQRMGYDHTETYEHRLEAYIVAAALQEYIDQRRPLRRE
;
A
#
# COMPACT_ATOMS: atom_id res chain seq x y z
N MET A 1 -1.58 18.49 9.25
CA MET A 1 -2.01 17.08 9.12
C MET A 1 -0.82 16.26 8.63
N ILE A 2 -0.62 15.05 9.17
CA ILE A 2 0.39 14.10 8.71
C ILE A 2 -0.35 12.86 8.24
N ALA A 3 -0.13 12.45 7.00
CA ALA A 3 -0.63 11.20 6.44
C ALA A 3 0.57 10.28 6.15
N LEU A 4 0.53 9.08 6.70
CA LEU A 4 1.59 8.09 6.54
C LEU A 4 1.02 6.68 6.69
N PRO A 5 1.57 5.68 5.99
CA PRO A 5 1.25 4.28 6.28
C PRO A 5 1.60 3.94 7.73
N SER A 6 0.84 3.08 8.40
CA SER A 6 1.16 2.64 9.76
C SER A 6 2.43 1.79 9.80
N VAL A 7 2.75 1.10 8.70
CA VAL A 7 3.92 0.23 8.58
C VAL A 7 4.74 0.56 7.33
N ARG A 8 6.02 0.20 7.37
CA ARG A 8 6.91 0.23 6.21
C ARG A 8 7.70 -1.05 6.11
N MET A 9 8.11 -1.40 4.90
CA MET A 9 9.08 -2.46 4.66
C MET A 9 10.48 -1.85 4.55
N ARG A 10 11.42 -2.33 5.35
CA ARG A 10 12.84 -1.96 5.29
C ARG A 10 13.67 -3.22 5.25
N ASP A 11 14.42 -3.42 4.16
CA ASP A 11 15.30 -4.59 3.98
C ASP A 11 14.57 -5.95 4.20
N GLY A 12 13.30 -6.01 3.80
CA GLY A 12 12.45 -7.19 3.97
C GLY A 12 11.81 -7.34 5.36
N ILE A 13 12.09 -6.42 6.29
CA ILE A 13 11.54 -6.40 7.65
C ILE A 13 10.39 -5.39 7.70
N CYS A 14 9.26 -5.81 8.26
CA CYS A 14 8.13 -4.93 8.55
C CYS A 14 8.41 -4.13 9.82
N GLU A 15 8.37 -2.80 9.73
CA GLU A 15 8.56 -1.87 10.85
C GLU A 15 7.34 -0.94 10.99
N SER A 16 7.01 -0.54 12.22
CA SER A 16 6.01 0.51 12.47
C SER A 16 6.55 1.90 12.11
N ASN A 17 5.72 2.72 11.46
CA ASN A 17 5.96 4.15 11.32
C ASN A 17 5.49 4.96 12.54
N ILE A 18 4.59 4.38 13.36
CA ILE A 18 4.22 4.95 14.66
C ILE A 18 5.26 4.49 15.69
N VAL A 19 6.22 5.38 15.96
CA VAL A 19 7.35 5.12 16.85
C VAL A 19 7.23 5.92 18.15
N TRP A 20 7.81 5.38 19.22
CA TRP A 20 7.87 6.06 20.52
C TRP A 20 8.64 7.38 20.46
N GLU A 21 9.81 7.36 19.82
CA GLU A 21 10.70 8.49 19.66
C GLU A 21 11.14 8.62 18.20
N TYR A 22 11.06 9.84 17.68
CA TYR A 22 11.57 10.19 16.36
C TYR A 22 12.67 11.25 16.52
N PRO A 23 13.96 10.87 16.41
CA PRO A 23 15.08 11.75 16.77
C PRO A 23 15.30 12.90 15.78
N HIS A 24 14.70 12.84 14.59
CA HIS A 24 14.83 13.86 13.55
C HIS A 24 13.66 14.85 13.51
N THR A 25 12.99 15.07 14.65
CA THR A 25 11.78 15.90 14.70
C THR A 25 12.10 17.37 14.41
N THR A 26 11.71 17.84 13.22
CA THR A 26 11.65 19.27 12.88
C THR A 26 10.27 19.89 13.18
N ILE A 27 9.24 19.07 13.47
CA ILE A 27 7.86 19.53 13.66
C ILE A 27 7.49 19.53 15.16
N PRO A 28 7.30 20.71 15.77
CA PRO A 28 6.84 20.84 17.14
C PRO A 28 5.56 20.06 17.45
N ARG A 29 5.44 19.58 18.70
CA ARG A 29 4.26 18.86 19.21
C ARG A 29 2.93 19.57 18.94
N HIS A 30 2.91 20.90 18.98
CA HIS A 30 1.72 21.73 18.81
C HIS A 30 1.27 21.90 17.34
N LEU A 31 2.06 21.45 16.36
CA LEU A 31 1.69 21.48 14.94
C LEU A 31 1.22 20.11 14.42
N ARG A 32 1.21 19.09 15.28
CA ARG A 32 0.68 17.76 14.95
C ARG A 32 -0.80 17.71 15.31
N ASP A 33 -1.62 18.20 14.38
CA ASP A 33 -3.05 18.31 14.61
C ASP A 33 -3.82 17.01 14.34
N VAL A 34 -3.57 16.40 13.19
CA VAL A 34 -4.29 15.21 12.73
C VAL A 34 -3.28 14.23 12.14
N VAL A 35 -3.37 12.97 12.56
CA VAL A 35 -2.58 11.85 12.03
C VAL A 35 -3.52 10.90 11.31
N VAL A 36 -3.15 10.50 10.10
CA VAL A 36 -3.94 9.58 9.26
C VAL A 36 -3.07 8.41 8.83
N THR A 37 -3.58 7.20 9.07
CA THR A 37 -3.06 5.94 8.54
C THR A 37 -4.15 5.24 7.73
N GLU A 38 -3.81 4.11 7.11
CA GLU A 38 -4.76 3.21 6.46
C GLU A 38 -5.85 2.68 7.39
N TYR A 39 -5.62 2.72 8.71
CA TYR A 39 -6.57 2.25 9.72
C TYR A 39 -7.50 3.34 10.26
N GLY A 40 -7.25 4.62 9.94
CA GLY A 40 -8.12 5.72 10.33
C GLY A 40 -7.40 7.04 10.53
N ALA A 41 -8.14 8.02 11.03
CA ALA A 41 -7.67 9.37 11.30
C ALA A 41 -7.95 9.76 12.75
N VAL A 42 -6.98 10.38 13.41
CA VAL A 42 -7.12 10.88 14.78
C VAL A 42 -6.72 12.33 14.89
N ASP A 43 -7.55 13.12 15.57
CA ASP A 43 -7.25 14.50 15.97
C ASP A 43 -6.56 14.49 17.33
N LEU A 44 -5.39 15.11 17.44
CA LEU A 44 -4.58 15.16 18.65
C LEU A 44 -4.66 16.52 19.37
N ARG A 45 -5.35 17.50 18.78
CA ARG A 45 -5.41 18.86 19.32
C ARG A 45 -6.11 18.89 20.67
N GLY A 46 -5.48 19.56 21.63
CA GLY A 46 -6.02 19.73 22.99
C GLY A 46 -6.13 18.44 23.81
N LYS A 47 -5.66 17.29 23.31
CA LYS A 47 -5.67 16.02 24.04
C LYS A 47 -4.55 15.96 25.07
N THR A 48 -4.83 15.28 26.18
CA THR A 48 -3.83 14.92 27.20
C THR A 48 -2.82 13.91 26.63
N ASP A 49 -1.63 13.79 27.23
CA ASP A 49 -0.65 12.77 26.84
C ASP A 49 -1.26 11.36 26.81
N ARG A 50 -2.14 11.07 27.77
CA ARG A 50 -2.87 9.82 27.87
C ARG A 50 -3.82 9.59 26.70
N ASP A 51 -4.63 10.59 26.36
CA ASP A 51 -5.57 10.47 25.24
C ASP A 51 -4.89 10.50 23.88
N VAL A 52 -3.74 11.17 23.76
CA VAL A 52 -2.87 11.06 22.58
C VAL A 52 -2.37 9.63 22.43
N MET A 53 -1.90 8.99 23.50
CA MET A 53 -1.44 7.59 23.42
C MET A 53 -2.57 6.64 23.01
N VAL A 54 -3.76 6.79 23.60
CA VAL A 54 -4.93 5.98 23.21
C VAL A 54 -5.31 6.21 21.75
N ALA A 55 -5.32 7.46 21.29
CA ALA A 55 -5.61 7.79 19.90
C ALA A 55 -4.56 7.18 18.94
N MET A 56 -3.27 7.30 19.25
CA MET A 56 -2.21 6.72 18.42
C MET A 56 -2.28 5.19 18.38
N LEU A 57 -2.64 4.53 19.49
CA LEU A 57 -2.88 3.08 19.51
C LEU A 57 -4.04 2.68 18.59
N SER A 58 -5.10 3.49 18.50
CA SER A 58 -6.27 3.19 17.67
C SER A 58 -6.02 3.20 16.17
N ILE A 59 -4.93 3.84 15.70
CA ILE A 59 -4.54 3.89 14.29
C ILE A 59 -3.21 3.16 14.00
N CYS A 60 -2.67 2.48 15.01
CA CYS A 60 -1.47 1.66 14.90
C CYS A 60 -1.82 0.25 14.44
N ASP A 61 -0.98 -0.33 13.58
CA ASP A 61 -1.06 -1.73 13.18
C ASP A 61 -0.97 -2.67 14.40
N THR A 62 -1.89 -3.64 14.47
CA THR A 62 -2.03 -4.56 15.61
C THR A 62 -0.72 -5.26 15.97
N ARG A 63 0.14 -5.55 14.99
CA ARG A 63 1.43 -6.23 15.22
C ARG A 63 2.38 -5.42 16.12
N PHE A 64 2.23 -4.10 16.18
CA PHE A 64 3.12 -3.20 16.93
C PHE A 64 2.43 -2.49 18.11
N GLN A 65 1.10 -2.62 18.22
CA GLN A 65 0.31 -2.01 19.31
C GLN A 65 0.79 -2.40 20.70
N ALA A 66 1.10 -3.68 20.93
CA ALA A 66 1.52 -4.19 22.24
C ALA A 66 2.82 -3.53 22.72
N VAL A 67 3.82 -3.42 21.83
CA VAL A 67 5.11 -2.80 22.14
C VAL A 67 4.92 -1.31 22.47
N LEU A 68 4.11 -0.59 21.68
CA LEU A 68 3.82 0.82 21.91
C LEU A 68 3.08 1.04 23.24
N LEU A 69 2.14 0.17 23.59
CA LEU A 69 1.42 0.24 24.86
C LEU A 69 2.35 0.02 26.06
N GLU A 70 3.24 -0.98 26.00
CA GLU A 70 4.17 -1.24 27.10
C GLU A 70 5.13 -0.06 27.34
N GLN A 71 5.62 0.56 26.26
CA GLN A 71 6.42 1.80 26.36
C GLN A 71 5.62 2.93 27.01
N ALA A 72 4.34 3.11 26.63
CA ALA A 72 3.46 4.12 27.21
C ALA A 72 3.22 3.90 28.71
N LYS A 73 3.00 2.64 29.12
CA LYS A 73 2.82 2.25 30.52
C LYS A 73 4.09 2.49 31.32
N HIS A 74 5.24 2.11 30.77
CA HIS A 74 6.51 2.30 31.45
C HIS A 74 6.82 3.79 31.69
N ALA A 75 6.53 4.64 30.70
CA ALA A 75 6.70 6.09 30.81
C ALA A 75 5.62 6.79 31.65
N GLY A 76 4.61 6.07 32.15
CA GLY A 76 3.52 6.64 32.93
C GLY A 76 2.55 7.51 32.13
N LYS A 77 2.54 7.41 30.79
CA LYS A 77 1.60 8.15 29.94
C LYS A 77 0.21 7.54 29.92
N ILE A 78 0.08 6.26 30.28
CA ILE A 78 -1.18 5.53 30.34
C ILE A 78 -1.22 4.64 31.58
N GLU A 79 -2.41 4.34 32.07
CA GLU A 79 -2.61 3.53 33.27
C GLU A 79 -2.09 2.09 33.04
N LYS A 80 -1.43 1.49 34.04
CA LYS A 80 -0.93 0.11 33.94
C LYS A 80 -2.05 -0.91 33.66
N SER A 81 -3.24 -0.62 34.16
CA SER A 81 -4.46 -1.42 33.97
C SER A 81 -5.11 -1.25 32.60
N PHE A 82 -4.68 -0.27 31.80
CA PHE A 82 -5.25 -0.05 30.47
C PHE A 82 -4.99 -1.27 29.57
N SER A 83 -6.06 -1.73 28.93
CA SER A 83 -6.03 -2.74 27.88
C SER A 83 -6.50 -2.12 26.57
N ILE A 84 -5.95 -2.60 25.46
CA ILE A 84 -6.34 -2.14 24.12
C ILE A 84 -7.77 -2.60 23.85
N PRO A 85 -8.70 -1.68 23.53
CA PRO A 85 -10.05 -2.04 23.11
C PRO A 85 -10.04 -2.99 21.90
N GLU A 86 -10.95 -3.96 21.88
CA GLU A 86 -11.05 -4.95 20.80
C GLU A 86 -11.22 -4.31 19.41
N SER A 87 -11.89 -3.16 19.34
CA SER A 87 -12.04 -2.39 18.11
C SER A 87 -10.72 -1.98 17.47
N PHE A 88 -9.64 -1.83 18.23
CA PHE A 88 -8.33 -1.43 17.70
C PHE A 88 -7.51 -2.64 17.24
N ASN A 89 -7.82 -3.84 17.72
CA ASN A 89 -7.06 -5.06 17.40
C ASN A 89 -7.29 -5.55 15.96
N LYS A 90 -8.21 -4.93 15.22
CA LYS A 90 -8.52 -5.27 13.82
C LYS A 90 -7.70 -4.45 12.81
N ASN A 91 -6.72 -3.68 13.27
CA ASN A 91 -5.81 -2.91 12.42
C ASN A 91 -4.76 -3.81 11.76
N THR A 92 -5.19 -4.65 10.82
CA THR A 92 -4.29 -5.50 10.02
C THR A 92 -4.58 -5.34 8.52
N PRO A 93 -3.56 -5.55 7.66
CA PRO A 93 -3.76 -5.47 6.21
C PRO A 93 -4.80 -6.47 5.70
N GLU A 94 -4.87 -7.66 6.31
CA GLU A 94 -5.81 -8.72 5.92
C GLU A 94 -7.25 -8.33 6.24
N HIS A 95 -7.47 -7.70 7.42
CA HIS A 95 -8.79 -7.20 7.77
C HIS A 95 -9.21 -6.08 6.80
N LEU A 96 -8.32 -5.13 6.54
CA LEU A 96 -8.56 -4.04 5.59
C LEU A 96 -8.94 -4.58 4.21
N ALA A 97 -8.16 -5.53 3.69
CA ALA A 97 -8.45 -6.19 2.41
C ALA A 97 -9.82 -6.87 2.44
N SER A 98 -10.18 -7.56 3.52
CA SER A 98 -11.48 -8.23 3.65
C SER A 98 -12.66 -7.26 3.65
N VAL A 99 -12.51 -6.08 4.27
CA VAL A 99 -13.55 -5.06 4.34
C VAL A 99 -13.79 -4.43 2.97
N PHE A 100 -12.72 -4.22 2.20
CA PHE A 100 -12.78 -3.54 0.90
C PHE A 100 -12.88 -4.49 -0.31
N ASN A 101 -12.98 -5.80 -0.13
CA ASN A 101 -13.04 -6.77 -1.25
C ASN A 101 -14.46 -6.92 -1.86
N ASP A 102 -15.42 -6.10 -1.44
CA ASP A 102 -16.75 -6.06 -2.06
C ASP A 102 -16.73 -5.34 -3.42
N GLU A 103 -17.44 -5.88 -4.41
CA GLU A 103 -17.45 -5.33 -5.78
C GLU A 103 -17.93 -3.88 -5.84
N LYS A 104 -18.96 -3.51 -5.07
CA LYS A 104 -19.47 -2.14 -5.07
C LYS A 104 -18.47 -1.19 -4.44
N CYS A 105 -17.77 -1.64 -3.40
CA CYS A 105 -16.76 -0.83 -2.74
C CYS A 105 -15.55 -0.61 -3.66
N LEU A 106 -15.07 -1.65 -4.35
CA LEU A 106 -13.96 -1.55 -5.30
C LEU A 106 -14.27 -0.62 -6.47
N ALA A 107 -15.52 -0.63 -6.96
CA ALA A 107 -15.98 0.27 -8.00
C ALA A 107 -15.89 1.76 -7.59
N GLU A 108 -16.04 2.07 -6.30
CA GLU A 108 -15.94 3.43 -5.75
C GLU A 108 -14.50 3.85 -5.39
N LEU A 109 -13.53 2.93 -5.49
CA LEU A 109 -12.15 3.13 -5.09
C LEU A 109 -11.23 3.14 -6.32
N PRO A 110 -11.21 4.22 -7.12
CA PRO A 110 -10.32 4.30 -8.27
C PRO A 110 -8.84 4.23 -7.86
N HIS A 111 -7.97 3.80 -8.77
CA HIS A 111 -6.53 3.84 -8.55
C HIS A 111 -6.01 5.29 -8.37
N TYR A 112 -6.64 6.25 -9.06
CA TYR A 112 -6.31 7.67 -8.99
C TYR A 112 -7.52 8.49 -8.54
N PRO A 113 -7.83 8.51 -7.22
CA PRO A 113 -9.02 9.19 -6.69
C PRO A 113 -8.98 10.72 -6.80
N LEU A 114 -7.78 11.30 -6.95
CA LEU A 114 -7.59 12.74 -7.15
C LEU A 114 -7.30 13.09 -8.62
N GLY A 115 -7.49 12.14 -9.54
CA GLY A 115 -7.10 12.29 -10.94
C GLY A 115 -5.60 12.04 -11.17
N THR A 116 -5.22 12.10 -12.44
CA THR A 116 -3.83 11.97 -12.91
C THR A 116 -3.69 12.56 -14.32
N ASP A 117 -2.55 13.16 -14.62
CA ASP A 117 -2.18 13.63 -15.96
C ASP A 117 -1.66 12.50 -16.87
N PHE A 118 -1.49 11.29 -16.33
CA PHE A 118 -1.08 10.12 -17.11
C PHE A 118 -2.17 9.69 -18.08
N SER A 119 -1.77 9.12 -19.22
CA SER A 119 -2.69 8.32 -20.05
C SER A 119 -3.19 7.09 -19.28
N ASP A 120 -4.23 6.44 -19.77
CA ASP A 120 -4.78 5.25 -19.11
C ASP A 120 -3.75 4.11 -19.04
N GLU A 121 -2.95 3.94 -20.10
CA GLU A 121 -1.85 2.97 -20.16
C GLU A 121 -0.74 3.32 -19.15
N GLU A 122 -0.35 4.59 -19.08
CA GLU A 122 0.68 5.07 -18.15
C GLU A 122 0.24 4.90 -16.69
N ALA A 123 -1.03 5.18 -16.41
CA ALA A 123 -1.63 4.99 -15.10
C ALA A 123 -1.60 3.51 -14.67
N LEU A 124 -1.99 2.60 -15.57
CA LEU A 124 -1.92 1.14 -15.33
C LEU A 124 -0.48 0.66 -15.12
N LEU A 125 0.44 1.10 -15.99
CA LEU A 125 1.86 0.77 -15.89
C LEU A 125 2.46 1.26 -14.57
N ALA A 126 2.16 2.49 -14.16
CA ALA A 126 2.66 3.04 -12.91
C ALA A 126 2.24 2.20 -11.69
N VAL A 127 0.98 1.78 -11.62
CA VAL A 127 0.48 0.88 -10.57
C VAL A 127 1.22 -0.47 -10.61
N ALA A 128 1.24 -1.13 -11.77
CA ALA A 128 1.86 -2.44 -11.92
C ALA A 128 3.38 -2.43 -11.59
N LEU A 129 4.11 -1.42 -12.07
CA LEU A 129 5.55 -1.27 -11.83
C LEU A 129 5.86 -0.95 -10.37
N GLN A 130 5.00 -0.20 -9.68
CA GLN A 130 5.16 0.07 -8.24
C GLN A 130 5.06 -1.21 -7.41
N HIS A 131 4.11 -2.08 -7.75
CA HIS A 131 3.98 -3.39 -7.14
C HIS A 131 5.17 -4.28 -7.48
N LEU A 132 5.58 -4.33 -8.75
CA LEU A 132 6.73 -5.12 -9.21
C LEU A 132 8.03 -4.70 -8.50
N ARG A 133 8.25 -3.39 -8.28
CA ARG A 133 9.42 -2.87 -7.55
C ARG A 133 9.45 -3.35 -6.09
N SER A 134 8.28 -3.50 -5.49
CA SER A 134 8.10 -3.91 -4.09
C SER A 134 8.02 -5.43 -3.92
N ALA A 135 7.84 -6.17 -5.02
CA ALA A 135 7.75 -7.61 -5.01
C ALA A 135 9.08 -8.29 -4.66
N ASP A 136 8.98 -9.48 -4.09
CA ASP A 136 10.11 -10.33 -3.75
C ASP A 136 10.88 -10.73 -5.03
N LYS A 137 12.16 -10.37 -5.07
CA LYS A 137 13.07 -10.60 -6.20
C LYS A 137 13.63 -12.03 -6.25
N SER A 138 13.05 -12.96 -5.48
CA SER A 138 13.38 -14.38 -5.59
C SER A 138 13.32 -14.83 -7.04
N TRP A 139 14.44 -15.37 -7.52
CA TRP A 139 14.64 -15.72 -8.92
C TRP A 139 13.59 -16.73 -9.45
N TRP A 140 13.06 -17.60 -8.58
CA TRP A 140 11.97 -18.52 -8.91
C TRP A 140 10.66 -17.80 -9.24
N LYS A 141 10.32 -16.75 -8.48
CA LYS A 141 9.12 -15.93 -8.74
C LYS A 141 9.29 -15.13 -10.04
N VAL A 142 10.49 -14.60 -10.28
CA VAL A 142 10.82 -13.93 -11.54
C VAL A 142 10.63 -14.86 -12.73
N LEU A 143 11.15 -16.09 -12.66
CA LEU A 143 10.94 -17.10 -13.71
C LEU A 143 9.46 -17.43 -13.92
N ALA A 144 8.71 -17.66 -12.83
CA ALA A 144 7.29 -17.92 -12.91
C ALA A 144 6.54 -16.76 -13.59
N ASN A 145 6.90 -15.51 -13.27
CA ASN A 145 6.34 -14.31 -13.90
C ASN A 145 6.70 -14.24 -15.39
N ILE A 146 7.91 -14.60 -15.80
CA ILE A 146 8.27 -14.69 -17.22
C ILE A 146 7.39 -15.70 -17.97
N PHE A 147 7.19 -16.90 -17.40
CA PHE A 147 6.33 -17.91 -18.03
C PHE A 147 4.86 -17.48 -18.13
N LYS A 148 4.32 -16.87 -17.07
CA LYS A 148 2.97 -16.29 -17.07
C LYS A 148 2.87 -15.18 -18.12
N GLY A 149 3.79 -14.22 -18.09
CA GLY A 149 3.85 -13.09 -18.99
C GLY A 149 3.97 -13.47 -20.45
N ARG A 150 4.73 -14.53 -20.76
CA ARG A 150 4.79 -15.08 -22.12
C ARG A 150 3.45 -15.62 -22.60
N ARG A 151 2.69 -16.28 -21.74
CA ARG A 151 1.34 -16.76 -22.09
C ARG A 151 0.41 -15.59 -22.38
N VAL A 152 0.45 -14.56 -21.54
CA VAL A 152 -0.36 -13.34 -21.67
C VAL A 152 0.01 -12.55 -22.92
N TRP A 153 1.30 -12.42 -23.22
CA TRP A 153 1.74 -11.75 -24.45
C TRP A 153 1.11 -12.40 -25.69
N HIS A 154 1.12 -13.73 -25.76
CA HIS A 154 0.56 -14.46 -26.89
C HIS A 154 -0.97 -14.54 -26.89
N ASP A 155 -1.63 -14.14 -25.80
CA ASP A 155 -3.08 -14.07 -25.74
C ASP A 155 -3.56 -12.80 -26.45
N LYS A 156 -4.31 -12.99 -27.54
CA LYS A 156 -4.97 -11.91 -28.31
C LYS A 156 -6.46 -11.79 -27.98
N SER A 157 -6.89 -12.32 -26.84
CA SER A 157 -8.26 -12.14 -26.35
C SER A 157 -8.58 -10.66 -26.12
N SER A 158 -9.84 -10.26 -26.35
CA SER A 158 -10.29 -8.88 -26.10
C SER A 158 -10.08 -8.43 -24.64
N SER A 159 -10.04 -9.37 -23.69
CA SER A 159 -9.73 -9.12 -22.29
C SER A 159 -8.27 -8.71 -22.02
N ALA A 160 -7.33 -9.04 -22.91
CA ALA A 160 -5.90 -8.75 -22.75
C ALA A 160 -5.43 -7.55 -23.59
N ASP A 161 -6.33 -6.90 -24.33
CA ASP A 161 -5.97 -5.81 -25.25
C ASP A 161 -5.30 -4.62 -24.54
N TYR A 162 -5.74 -4.28 -23.33
CA TYR A 162 -5.13 -3.21 -22.53
C TYR A 162 -3.66 -3.49 -22.18
N ILE A 163 -3.28 -4.76 -22.01
CA ILE A 163 -1.90 -5.17 -21.72
C ILE A 163 -1.03 -4.89 -22.94
N GLN A 164 -1.53 -5.20 -24.14
CA GLN A 164 -0.81 -4.91 -25.39
C GLN A 164 -0.61 -3.41 -25.60
N ARG A 165 -1.64 -2.59 -25.32
CA ARG A 165 -1.50 -1.12 -25.36
C ARG A 165 -0.46 -0.61 -24.36
N CYS A 166 -0.42 -1.17 -23.15
CA CYS A 166 0.61 -0.83 -22.15
C CYS A 166 2.02 -1.25 -22.60
N LEU A 167 2.19 -2.45 -23.16
CA LEU A 167 3.46 -2.92 -23.70
C LEU A 167 3.93 -2.05 -24.88
N GLN A 168 3.00 -1.66 -25.76
CA GLN A 168 3.28 -0.71 -26.84
C GLN A 168 3.71 0.65 -26.30
N ARG A 169 3.04 1.17 -25.26
CA ARG A 169 3.42 2.43 -24.62
C ARG A 169 4.84 2.39 -24.03
N MET A 170 5.27 1.24 -23.52
CA MET A 170 6.64 1.00 -23.04
C MET A 170 7.67 0.83 -24.18
N GLY A 171 7.24 0.74 -25.44
CA GLY A 171 8.12 0.53 -26.60
C GLY A 171 8.54 -0.93 -26.80
N TYR A 172 7.80 -1.88 -26.24
CA TYR A 172 8.10 -3.31 -26.34
C TYR A 172 7.55 -3.99 -27.61
N ASP A 173 6.88 -3.25 -28.50
CA ASP A 173 6.35 -3.74 -29.79
C ASP A 173 7.45 -3.93 -30.85
N HIS A 174 8.56 -3.20 -30.75
CA HIS A 174 9.66 -3.17 -31.71
C HIS A 174 10.99 -3.74 -31.18
N THR A 175 10.94 -4.67 -30.23
CA THR A 175 12.18 -5.15 -29.60
C THR A 175 12.79 -6.32 -30.36
N GLU A 176 13.92 -6.05 -31.03
CA GLU A 176 14.74 -7.09 -31.67
C GLU A 176 15.56 -7.90 -30.66
N THR A 177 15.83 -7.35 -29.46
CA THR A 177 16.71 -7.96 -28.45
C THR A 177 15.96 -8.89 -27.48
N TYR A 178 16.59 -10.02 -27.12
CA TYR A 178 16.04 -10.99 -26.17
C TYR A 178 15.79 -10.43 -24.76
N GLU A 179 16.60 -9.47 -24.30
CA GLU A 179 16.46 -8.86 -22.96
C GLU A 179 15.14 -8.10 -22.82
N HIS A 180 14.83 -7.23 -23.78
CA HIS A 180 13.58 -6.46 -23.76
C HIS A 180 12.33 -7.36 -23.82
N ARG A 181 12.42 -8.52 -24.48
CA ARG A 181 11.33 -9.52 -24.46
C ARG A 181 11.08 -10.07 -23.06
N LEU A 182 12.14 -10.32 -22.30
CA LEU A 182 12.01 -10.80 -20.91
C LEU A 182 11.39 -9.73 -20.01
N GLU A 183 11.83 -8.48 -20.14
CA GLU A 183 11.23 -7.34 -19.42
C GLU A 183 9.75 -7.21 -19.71
N ALA A 184 9.38 -7.27 -20.99
CA ALA A 184 7.99 -7.19 -21.39
C ALA A 184 7.14 -8.36 -20.90
N TYR A 185 7.67 -9.59 -20.80
CA TYR A 185 6.97 -10.68 -20.11
C TYR A 185 6.76 -10.36 -18.62
N ILE A 186 7.77 -9.82 -17.94
CA ILE A 186 7.65 -9.46 -16.53
C ILE A 186 6.58 -8.36 -16.35
N VAL A 187 6.58 -7.34 -17.19
CA VAL A 187 5.59 -6.25 -17.16
C VAL A 187 4.18 -6.78 -17.48
N ALA A 188 4.03 -7.64 -18.49
CA ALA A 188 2.75 -8.27 -18.82
C ALA A 188 2.19 -9.10 -17.66
N ALA A 189 3.04 -9.86 -16.97
CA ALA A 189 2.65 -10.61 -15.79
C ALA A 189 2.25 -9.68 -14.63
N ALA A 190 2.98 -8.58 -14.42
CA ALA A 190 2.66 -7.60 -13.38
C ALA A 190 1.32 -6.90 -13.65
N LEU A 191 1.05 -6.54 -14.90
CA LEU A 191 -0.24 -5.96 -15.31
C LEU A 191 -1.39 -6.94 -15.08
N GLN A 192 -1.20 -8.22 -15.38
CA GLN A 192 -2.24 -9.23 -15.12
C GLN A 192 -2.45 -9.51 -13.62
N GLU A 193 -1.37 -9.53 -12.83
CA GLU A 193 -1.42 -9.95 -11.42
C GLU A 193 -1.86 -8.83 -10.47
N TYR A 194 -1.45 -7.59 -10.72
CA TYR A 194 -1.64 -6.48 -9.77
C TYR A 194 -2.74 -5.49 -10.14
N ILE A 195 -3.27 -5.54 -11.37
CA ILE A 195 -4.40 -4.69 -11.77
C ILE A 195 -5.71 -5.42 -11.46
N ASP A 196 -6.48 -4.86 -10.54
CA ASP A 196 -7.84 -5.32 -10.25
C ASP A 196 -8.82 -4.61 -11.17
N GLN A 197 -9.34 -5.33 -12.17
CA GLN A 197 -10.29 -4.79 -13.15
C GLN A 197 -11.63 -4.36 -12.53
N ARG A 198 -11.91 -4.74 -11.28
CA ARG A 198 -13.10 -4.28 -10.54
C ARG A 198 -12.97 -2.82 -10.08
N ARG A 199 -11.75 -2.27 -10.09
CA ARG A 199 -11.46 -0.89 -9.70
C ARG A 199 -11.29 -0.01 -10.94
N PRO A 200 -11.98 1.13 -11.04
CA PRO A 200 -11.77 2.06 -12.14
C PRO A 200 -10.40 2.75 -12.03
N LEU A 201 -9.90 3.30 -13.14
CA LEU A 201 -8.66 4.07 -13.13
C LEU A 201 -8.83 5.44 -12.47
N ARG A 202 -9.87 6.18 -12.89
CA ARG A 202 -10.21 7.51 -12.39
C ARG A 202 -11.67 7.53 -11.92
N ARG A 203 -12.03 8.54 -11.14
CA ARG A 203 -13.42 8.82 -10.81
C ARG A 203 -14.07 9.50 -12.02
N GLU A 204 -15.23 9.01 -12.46
CA GLU A 204 -16.06 9.67 -13.48
C GLU A 204 -16.61 11.02 -13.00
#